data_AF-A0A936CEI1-F1
#
_entry.id   AF-A0A936CEI1-F1
#
_cell.length_a   1.000
_cell.length_b   1.000
_cell.length_c   1.000
_cell.angle_alpha   90.00
_cell.angle_beta   90.00
_cell.angle_gamma   90.00
#
_symmetry.space_group_name_H-M   'P 1'
#
loop_
_entity.id
_entity.type
_entity.pdbx_description
1 polymer ?
#
loop_
_entity_poly.entity_id
_entity_poly.type
_entity_poly.pdbx_seq_one_letter_code
_entity_poly.pdbx_strand_id
1 'polypeptide(L)'
;MTSPQPMAVPPAEDDEDAYVFVDHREEETSIVEYVSAQLAPEDALEVDEDDGQITVRHRGQAHAIPLQFSPHDRYVMISSLAELLAGRYRFFVLKPSLDGDTHGLLVVPEADAQGWPTVPDHLLPLDKGYDYFGGIRVPYLNHEDAAPGFEEDRERVAAAKDAMGGLVQALFSGKLDASAAALLAQAAMKDPEARKAAEGKTEAELAAEIQQAFGEALSSPELAQNRREMDQALADLKALTNPPPKPWWKVW
;
A
#
# COMPACT_ATOMS: atom_id res chain seq x y z
N MET A 1 -44.62 12.41 -18.57
CA MET A 1 -44.43 11.27 -17.67
C MET A 1 -43.06 10.70 -18.01
N THR A 2 -42.03 11.08 -17.26
CA THR A 2 -40.70 10.48 -17.37
C THR A 2 -40.78 9.09 -16.75
N SER A 3 -40.46 8.05 -17.52
CA SER A 3 -40.30 6.70 -16.99
C SER A 3 -39.27 6.72 -15.87
N PRO A 4 -39.48 6.02 -14.74
CA PRO A 4 -38.46 5.91 -13.71
C PRO A 4 -37.20 5.31 -14.35
N GLN A 5 -36.06 6.01 -14.22
CA GLN A 5 -34.80 5.43 -14.61
C GLN A 5 -34.55 4.17 -13.78
N PRO A 6 -34.07 3.08 -14.39
CA PRO A 6 -33.70 1.90 -13.64
C PRO A 6 -32.67 2.31 -12.58
N MET A 7 -32.90 1.92 -11.32
CA MET A 7 -31.93 2.19 -10.25
C MET A 7 -30.61 1.53 -10.62
N ALA A 8 -29.51 2.28 -10.53
CA ALA A 8 -28.17 1.73 -10.71
C ALA A 8 -27.96 0.61 -9.68
N VAL A 9 -27.43 -0.53 -10.15
CA VAL A 9 -27.07 -1.66 -9.29
C VAL A 9 -25.56 -1.53 -9.04
N PRO A 10 -25.08 -1.63 -7.79
CA PRO A 10 -23.65 -1.64 -7.53
C PRO A 10 -22.99 -2.85 -8.23
N PRO A 11 -21.75 -2.70 -8.72
CA PRO A 11 -21.03 -3.82 -9.33
C PRO A 11 -20.81 -4.95 -8.32
N ALA A 12 -20.60 -6.16 -8.83
CA ALA A 12 -20.23 -7.30 -8.01
C ALA A 12 -18.76 -7.21 -7.58
N GLU A 13 -18.37 -8.02 -6.58
CA GLU A 13 -16.98 -8.06 -6.10
C GLU A 13 -16.02 -8.60 -7.18
N ASP A 14 -16.49 -9.53 -8.02
CA ASP A 14 -15.74 -10.21 -9.07
C ASP A 14 -15.82 -9.53 -10.45
N ASP A 15 -16.44 -8.35 -10.53
CA ASP A 15 -16.55 -7.56 -11.74
C ASP A 15 -15.29 -6.70 -11.94
N GLU A 16 -14.18 -7.33 -12.34
CA GLU A 16 -12.87 -6.68 -12.47
C GLU A 16 -12.89 -5.44 -13.38
N ASP A 17 -13.76 -5.42 -14.40
CA ASP A 17 -13.88 -4.31 -15.35
C ASP A 17 -14.50 -3.04 -14.72
N ALA A 18 -15.21 -3.19 -13.59
CA ALA A 18 -15.82 -2.07 -12.88
C ALA A 18 -14.83 -1.30 -11.98
N TYR A 19 -13.66 -1.88 -11.70
CA TYR A 19 -12.69 -1.32 -10.76
C TYR A 19 -11.42 -0.84 -11.46
N VAL A 20 -10.85 0.23 -10.91
CA VAL A 20 -9.48 0.66 -11.20
C VAL A 20 -8.56 0.01 -10.19
N PHE A 21 -7.66 -0.85 -10.64
CA PHE A 21 -6.66 -1.48 -9.78
C PHE A 21 -5.37 -0.65 -9.78
N VAL A 22 -4.89 -0.29 -8.59
CA VAL A 22 -3.68 0.52 -8.38
C VAL A 22 -2.68 -0.28 -7.56
N ASP A 23 -1.54 -0.60 -8.16
CA ASP A 23 -0.41 -1.25 -7.48
C ASP A 23 0.34 -0.22 -6.60
N HIS A 24 0.94 -0.64 -5.49
CA HIS A 24 1.72 0.27 -4.64
C HIS A 24 2.92 0.86 -5.36
N ARG A 25 3.36 0.29 -6.49
CA ARG A 25 4.46 0.77 -7.35
C ARG A 25 3.98 1.67 -8.49
N GLU A 26 2.67 1.81 -8.66
CA GLU A 26 2.08 2.61 -9.74
C GLU A 26 2.52 4.07 -9.67
N GLU A 27 2.65 4.71 -10.83
CA GLU A 27 2.93 6.15 -10.92
C GLU A 27 1.65 6.97 -10.73
N GLU A 28 1.77 8.14 -10.10
CA GLU A 28 0.62 9.01 -9.83
C GLU A 28 -0.06 9.49 -11.11
N THR A 29 0.68 9.64 -12.22
CA THR A 29 0.14 9.98 -13.54
C THR A 29 -0.77 8.88 -14.09
N SER A 30 -0.38 7.61 -13.94
CA SER A 30 -1.20 6.46 -14.34
C SER A 30 -2.51 6.38 -13.56
N ILE A 31 -2.51 6.73 -12.27
CA ILE A 31 -3.74 6.81 -11.47
C ILE A 31 -4.72 7.84 -12.08
N VAL A 32 -4.23 9.00 -12.54
CA VAL A 32 -5.08 10.02 -13.19
C VAL A 32 -5.70 9.46 -14.46
N GLU A 33 -4.92 8.76 -15.29
CA GLU A 33 -5.41 8.13 -16.52
C GLU A 33 -6.49 7.08 -16.24
N TYR A 34 -6.24 6.19 -15.28
CA TYR A 34 -7.18 5.12 -14.94
C TYR A 34 -8.50 5.66 -14.39
N VAL A 35 -8.43 6.66 -13.49
CA VAL A 35 -9.62 7.32 -12.98
C VAL A 35 -10.34 8.07 -14.10
N SER A 36 -9.62 8.80 -14.95
CA SER A 36 -10.22 9.55 -16.07
C SER A 36 -10.96 8.65 -17.05
N ALA A 37 -10.48 7.42 -17.27
CA ALA A 37 -11.15 6.44 -18.13
C ALA A 37 -12.53 6.03 -17.61
N GLN A 38 -12.79 6.17 -16.31
CA GLN A 38 -14.08 5.86 -15.68
C GLN A 38 -15.07 7.04 -15.70
N LEU A 39 -14.61 8.24 -16.09
CA LEU A 39 -15.43 9.45 -16.04
C LEU A 39 -16.20 9.64 -17.35
N ALA A 40 -17.29 10.40 -17.27
CA ALA A 40 -17.93 10.92 -18.47
C ALA A 40 -16.94 11.80 -19.26
N PRO A 41 -17.01 11.84 -20.61
CA PRO A 41 -16.05 12.58 -21.42
C PRO A 41 -15.88 14.07 -21.05
N GLU A 42 -16.94 14.72 -20.58
CA GLU A 42 -16.89 16.12 -20.13
C GLU A 42 -16.20 16.35 -18.77
N ASP A 43 -15.91 15.26 -18.05
CA ASP A 43 -15.22 15.24 -16.75
C ASP A 43 -13.83 14.63 -16.87
N ALA A 44 -13.37 14.31 -18.09
CA ALA A 44 -12.04 13.78 -18.34
C ALA A 44 -10.96 14.67 -17.70
N LEU A 45 -9.92 14.00 -17.17
CA LEU A 45 -8.80 14.63 -16.52
C LEU A 45 -7.61 14.66 -17.48
N GLU A 46 -6.84 15.74 -17.43
CA GLU A 46 -5.54 15.83 -18.08
C GLU A 46 -4.48 15.97 -16.99
N VAL A 47 -3.29 15.40 -17.23
CA VAL A 47 -2.17 15.49 -16.29
C VAL A 47 -0.99 16.15 -16.99
N ASP A 48 -0.42 17.15 -16.32
CA ASP A 48 0.83 17.79 -16.68
C ASP A 48 1.83 17.55 -15.55
N GLU A 49 3.05 17.14 -15.89
CA GLU A 49 4.17 17.04 -14.95
C GLU A 49 5.26 18.04 -15.38
N ASP A 50 5.63 18.95 -14.48
CA ASP A 50 6.67 19.96 -14.70
C ASP A 50 7.54 20.10 -13.46
N ASP A 51 8.86 19.97 -13.61
CA ASP A 51 9.84 20.04 -12.52
C ASP A 51 9.47 19.20 -11.27
N GLY A 52 8.88 18.01 -11.48
CA GLY A 52 8.43 17.10 -10.43
C GLY A 52 7.11 17.49 -9.75
N GLN A 53 6.49 18.60 -10.15
CA GLN A 53 5.15 18.96 -9.71
C GLN A 53 4.10 18.39 -10.67
N ILE A 54 3.18 17.59 -10.13
CA ILE A 54 2.03 17.10 -10.88
C ILE A 54 0.85 18.07 -10.76
N THR A 55 0.32 18.48 -11.90
CA THR A 55 -0.88 19.30 -12.02
C THR A 55 -1.96 18.52 -12.77
N VAL A 56 -3.14 18.39 -12.17
CA VAL A 56 -4.30 17.79 -12.82
C VAL A 56 -5.22 18.89 -13.32
N ARG A 57 -5.60 18.84 -14.60
CA ARG A 57 -6.63 19.72 -15.16
C ARG A 57 -7.97 19.01 -15.19
N HIS A 58 -9.00 19.68 -14.71
CA HIS A 58 -10.38 19.25 -14.80
C HIS A 58 -11.23 20.42 -15.30
N ARG A 59 -11.93 20.22 -16.42
CA ARG A 59 -12.78 21.26 -17.05
C ARG A 59 -12.04 22.58 -17.31
N GLY A 60 -10.78 22.48 -17.72
CA GLY A 60 -9.90 23.62 -18.03
C GLY A 60 -9.32 24.35 -16.82
N GLN A 61 -9.60 23.90 -15.59
CA GLN A 61 -8.99 24.43 -14.38
C GLN A 61 -7.83 23.53 -13.95
N ALA A 62 -6.69 24.13 -13.61
CA ALA A 62 -5.48 23.43 -13.19
C ALA A 62 -5.40 23.35 -11.67
N HIS A 63 -5.06 22.18 -11.14
CA HIS A 63 -4.96 21.87 -9.72
C HIS A 63 -3.62 21.22 -9.42
N ALA A 64 -2.78 21.90 -8.64
CA ALA A 64 -1.52 21.33 -8.17
C ALA A 64 -1.79 20.28 -7.09
N ILE A 65 -1.27 19.07 -7.27
CA ILE A 65 -1.44 17.98 -6.31
C ILE A 65 -0.32 18.05 -5.26
N PRO A 66 -0.61 17.99 -3.96
CA PRO A 66 0.38 18.18 -2.90
C PRO A 66 1.18 16.89 -2.62
N LEU A 67 1.83 16.36 -3.67
CA LEU A 67 2.70 15.18 -3.56
C LEU A 67 3.87 15.44 -2.62
N GLN A 68 4.33 14.38 -1.95
CA GLN A 68 5.38 14.44 -0.92
C GLN A 68 6.66 13.70 -1.35
N PHE A 69 6.68 13.20 -2.59
CA PHE A 69 7.71 12.32 -3.16
C PHE A 69 7.97 11.11 -2.28
N SER A 70 6.88 10.44 -1.90
CA SER A 70 6.87 9.34 -0.95
C SER A 70 6.09 8.14 -1.47
N PRO A 71 6.31 6.92 -0.95
CA PRO A 71 5.47 5.77 -1.27
C PRO A 71 3.97 5.95 -0.95
N HIS A 72 3.62 6.99 -0.17
CA HIS A 72 2.25 7.30 0.23
C HIS A 72 1.51 8.19 -0.80
N ASP A 73 2.21 8.65 -1.84
CA ASP A 73 1.71 9.62 -2.81
C ASP A 73 0.57 9.08 -3.68
N ARG A 74 0.41 7.76 -3.77
CA ARG A 74 -0.72 7.11 -4.47
C ARG A 74 -2.04 7.54 -3.84
N TYR A 75 -2.13 7.47 -2.51
CA TYR A 75 -3.33 7.89 -1.80
C TYR A 75 -3.45 9.41 -1.63
N VAL A 76 -2.35 10.17 -1.73
CA VAL A 76 -2.40 11.62 -1.94
C VAL A 76 -3.11 11.93 -3.26
N MET A 77 -2.71 11.27 -4.36
CA MET A 77 -3.34 11.41 -5.66
C MET A 77 -4.81 10.97 -5.64
N ILE A 78 -5.11 9.75 -5.19
CA ILE A 78 -6.49 9.22 -5.12
C ILE A 78 -7.40 10.15 -4.30
N SER A 79 -6.95 10.60 -3.12
CA SER A 79 -7.73 11.51 -2.28
C SER A 79 -7.92 12.88 -2.93
N SER A 80 -6.90 13.38 -3.64
CA SER A 80 -6.98 14.65 -4.36
C SER A 80 -7.94 14.58 -5.55
N LEU A 81 -7.96 13.47 -6.29
CA LEU A 81 -8.93 13.23 -7.36
C LEU A 81 -10.35 13.12 -6.81
N ALA A 82 -10.53 12.42 -5.68
CA ALA A 82 -11.82 12.32 -5.02
C ALA A 82 -12.34 13.68 -4.51
N GLU A 83 -11.45 14.56 -4.03
CA GLU A 83 -11.80 15.94 -3.69
C GLU A 83 -12.15 16.76 -4.94
N LEU A 84 -11.36 16.66 -6.00
CA LEU A 84 -11.55 17.40 -7.25
C LEU A 84 -12.88 17.06 -7.94
N LEU A 85 -13.28 15.78 -7.88
CA LEU A 85 -14.50 15.25 -8.50
C LEU A 85 -15.70 15.25 -7.54
N ALA A 86 -15.53 15.78 -6.33
CA ALA A 86 -16.57 15.79 -5.31
C ALA A 86 -17.86 16.44 -5.80
N GLY A 87 -18.98 15.83 -5.46
CA GLY A 87 -20.32 16.29 -5.83
C GLY A 87 -20.82 15.78 -7.19
N ARG A 88 -19.94 15.26 -8.05
CA ARG A 88 -20.33 14.53 -9.27
C ARG A 88 -20.03 13.04 -9.19
N TYR A 89 -18.99 12.66 -8.47
CA TYR A 89 -18.58 11.26 -8.32
C TYR A 89 -18.35 10.89 -6.85
N ARG A 90 -18.49 9.61 -6.55
CA ARG A 90 -18.12 8.96 -5.29
C ARG A 90 -17.02 7.95 -5.56
N PHE A 91 -16.12 7.84 -4.58
CA PHE A 91 -15.03 6.88 -4.59
C PHE A 91 -15.27 5.85 -3.49
N PHE A 92 -15.07 4.58 -3.84
CA PHE A 92 -15.07 3.46 -2.90
C PHE A 92 -13.81 2.64 -3.09
N VAL A 93 -13.36 2.01 -2.01
CA VAL A 93 -12.26 1.04 -2.02
C VAL A 93 -12.85 -0.37 -1.90
N LEU A 94 -12.34 -1.30 -2.69
CA LEU A 94 -12.70 -2.71 -2.65
C LEU A 94 -12.02 -3.37 -1.45
N LYS A 95 -12.79 -3.71 -0.40
CA LYS A 95 -12.25 -4.20 0.88
C LYS A 95 -11.36 -5.44 0.74
N PRO A 96 -11.71 -6.49 -0.06
CA PRO A 96 -10.85 -7.65 -0.23
C PRO A 96 -9.45 -7.35 -0.78
N SER A 97 -9.27 -6.19 -1.44
CA SER A 97 -7.97 -5.78 -2.00
C SER A 97 -7.04 -5.08 -1.00
N LEU A 98 -7.55 -4.66 0.17
CA LEU A 98 -6.81 -3.83 1.14
C LEU A 98 -5.63 -4.55 1.82
N ASP A 99 -5.62 -5.88 1.81
CA ASP A 99 -4.52 -6.67 2.37
C ASP A 99 -3.40 -6.94 1.34
N GLY A 100 -3.59 -6.50 0.09
CA GLY A 100 -2.68 -6.72 -1.03
C GLY A 100 -1.74 -5.55 -1.32
N ASP A 101 -0.87 -5.74 -2.33
CA ASP A 101 -0.08 -4.66 -2.93
C ASP A 101 -0.83 -3.92 -4.05
N THR A 102 -2.04 -4.37 -4.39
CA THR A 102 -2.89 -3.79 -5.41
C THR A 102 -4.28 -3.53 -4.85
N HIS A 103 -4.72 -2.27 -4.86
CA HIS A 103 -6.03 -1.87 -4.34
C HIS A 103 -7.01 -1.59 -5.47
N GLY A 104 -8.23 -2.11 -5.34
CA GLY A 104 -9.34 -1.83 -6.24
C GLY A 104 -10.10 -0.57 -5.83
N LEU A 105 -10.33 0.32 -6.79
CA LEU A 105 -11.05 1.58 -6.62
C LEU A 105 -12.27 1.60 -7.52
N LEU A 106 -13.44 1.90 -6.96
CA LEU A 106 -14.64 2.15 -7.73
C LEU A 106 -14.90 3.66 -7.78
N VAL A 107 -15.03 4.19 -9.01
CA VAL A 107 -15.41 5.58 -9.27
C VAL A 107 -16.76 5.58 -9.97
N VAL A 108 -17.76 6.18 -9.34
CA VAL A 108 -19.16 6.06 -9.74
C VAL A 108 -19.86 7.41 -9.66
N PRO A 109 -20.74 7.77 -10.60
CA PRO A 109 -21.54 8.99 -10.49
C PRO A 109 -22.30 9.07 -9.17
N GLU A 110 -22.32 10.26 -8.57
CA GLU A 110 -23.01 10.54 -7.30
C GLU A 110 -24.48 10.08 -7.34
N ALA A 111 -25.16 10.34 -8.47
CA ALA A 111 -26.56 9.98 -8.66
C ALA A 111 -26.78 8.46 -8.60
N ASP A 112 -25.85 7.68 -9.14
CA ASP A 112 -25.92 6.22 -9.15
C ASP A 112 -25.68 5.66 -7.74
N ALA A 113 -24.63 6.16 -7.07
CA ALA A 113 -24.31 5.77 -5.70
C ALA A 113 -25.44 6.13 -4.70
N GLN A 114 -26.11 7.27 -4.88
CA GLN A 114 -27.28 7.65 -4.08
C GLN A 114 -28.51 6.77 -4.36
N GLY A 115 -28.58 6.16 -5.54
CA GLY A 115 -29.63 5.22 -5.91
C GLY A 115 -29.48 3.86 -5.24
N TRP A 116 -28.32 3.56 -4.65
CA TRP A 116 -28.11 2.30 -3.95
C TRP A 116 -28.86 2.28 -2.61
N PRO A 117 -29.61 1.21 -2.29
CA PRO A 117 -30.36 1.12 -1.03
C PRO A 117 -29.43 1.07 0.19
N THR A 118 -28.23 0.50 0.02
CA THR A 118 -27.12 0.48 0.97
C THR A 118 -25.82 0.33 0.20
N VAL A 119 -24.70 0.75 0.79
CA VAL A 119 -23.38 0.45 0.26
C VAL A 119 -23.12 -1.06 0.43
N PRO A 120 -22.72 -1.78 -0.63
CA PRO A 120 -22.36 -3.20 -0.54
C PRO A 120 -21.28 -3.49 0.50
N ASP A 121 -21.33 -4.65 1.14
CA ASP A 121 -20.41 -5.02 2.20
C ASP A 121 -18.94 -5.13 1.73
N HIS A 122 -18.69 -5.42 0.45
CA HIS A 122 -17.35 -5.47 -0.13
C HIS A 122 -16.78 -4.08 -0.47
N LEU A 123 -17.59 -3.01 -0.39
CA LEU A 123 -17.16 -1.64 -0.66
C LEU A 123 -17.01 -0.84 0.64
N LEU A 124 -15.99 0.00 0.67
CA LEU A 124 -15.74 0.98 1.72
C LEU A 124 -15.74 2.38 1.09
N PRO A 125 -16.58 3.33 1.52
CA PRO A 125 -16.45 4.71 1.08
C PRO A 125 -15.03 5.22 1.37
N LEU A 126 -14.39 5.86 0.39
CA LEU A 126 -13.03 6.36 0.55
C LEU A 126 -12.96 7.39 1.70
N ASP A 127 -12.26 7.05 2.78
CA ASP A 127 -11.80 8.03 3.77
C ASP A 127 -10.67 8.88 3.17
N LYS A 128 -11.01 10.07 2.67
CA LYS A 128 -10.05 10.99 2.05
C LYS A 128 -8.94 11.36 3.02
N GLY A 129 -7.71 11.38 2.51
CA GLY A 129 -6.52 11.65 3.31
C GLY A 129 -6.11 10.48 4.21
N TYR A 130 -6.60 9.27 3.96
CA TYR A 130 -6.06 8.05 4.55
C TYR A 130 -5.34 7.23 3.48
N ASP A 131 -4.09 6.89 3.74
CA ASP A 131 -3.33 5.97 2.91
C ASP A 131 -3.53 4.54 3.42
N TYR A 132 -4.17 3.72 2.61
CA TYR A 132 -4.47 2.33 2.95
C TYR A 132 -3.25 1.42 2.79
N PHE A 133 -2.23 1.80 2.00
CA PHE A 133 -0.97 1.03 1.93
C PHE A 133 -0.07 1.27 3.15
N GLY A 134 -0.08 2.50 3.65
CA GLY A 134 0.78 2.94 4.77
C GLY A 134 0.09 2.92 6.13
N GLY A 135 -1.24 2.92 6.17
CA GLY A 135 -2.02 3.01 7.42
C GLY A 135 -1.89 4.36 8.13
N ILE A 136 -1.72 5.45 7.37
CA ILE A 136 -1.45 6.80 7.93
C ILE A 136 -2.31 7.87 7.27
N ARG A 137 -2.41 9.04 7.92
CA ARG A 137 -3.04 10.22 7.32
C ARG A 137 -2.08 10.88 6.33
N VAL A 138 -2.60 11.33 5.19
CA VAL A 138 -1.84 12.00 4.13
C VAL A 138 -2.49 13.33 3.73
N PRO A 139 -1.70 14.33 3.28
CA PRO A 139 -2.27 15.54 2.71
C PRO A 139 -3.00 15.23 1.40
N TYR A 140 -3.92 16.10 1.00
CA TYR A 140 -4.57 16.03 -0.32
C TYR A 140 -5.05 17.43 -0.72
N LEU A 141 -5.43 17.58 -1.99
CA LEU A 141 -5.79 18.86 -2.60
C LEU A 141 -6.73 19.72 -1.73
N ASN A 142 -6.35 20.95 -1.41
CA ASN A 142 -7.08 21.92 -0.55
C ASN A 142 -7.19 21.52 0.95
N HIS A 143 -6.53 20.45 1.36
CA HIS A 143 -6.52 19.92 2.73
C HIS A 143 -5.10 19.48 3.10
N GLU A 144 -4.10 20.29 2.75
CA GLU A 144 -2.68 19.99 2.98
C GLU A 144 -2.32 19.93 4.48
N ASP A 145 -3.14 20.55 5.33
CA ASP A 145 -3.01 20.56 6.79
C ASP A 145 -3.79 19.42 7.49
N ALA A 146 -4.49 18.56 6.74
CA ALA A 146 -5.28 17.45 7.30
C ALA A 146 -4.43 16.33 7.91
N ALA A 147 -3.12 16.31 7.63
CA ALA A 147 -2.17 15.33 8.15
C ALA A 147 -0.98 16.01 8.88
N PRO A 148 -1.22 16.70 10.02
CA PRO A 148 -0.17 17.48 10.70
C PRO A 148 0.98 16.62 11.26
N GLY A 149 0.76 15.31 11.42
CA GLY A 149 1.76 14.33 11.86
C GLY A 149 2.39 13.53 10.72
N PHE A 150 2.12 13.85 9.45
CA PHE A 150 2.50 13.03 8.30
C PHE A 150 3.98 12.64 8.28
N GLU A 151 4.89 13.60 8.51
CA GLU A 151 6.33 13.32 8.49
C GLU A 151 6.74 12.33 9.59
N GLU A 152 6.25 12.49 10.82
CA GLU A 152 6.53 11.56 11.92
C GLU A 152 5.93 10.18 11.64
N ASP A 153 4.70 10.14 11.12
CA ASP A 153 4.01 8.90 10.79
C ASP A 153 4.70 8.14 9.65
N ARG A 154 5.15 8.85 8.62
CA ARG A 154 5.91 8.29 7.50
C ARG A 154 7.23 7.69 7.98
N GLU A 155 8.01 8.43 8.78
CA GLU A 155 9.26 7.95 9.35
C GLU A 155 9.03 6.70 10.22
N ARG A 156 7.96 6.69 11.01
CA ARG A 156 7.55 5.54 11.81
C ARG A 156 7.24 4.32 10.95
N VAL A 157 6.44 4.48 9.89
CA VAL A 157 6.08 3.38 8.99
C VAL A 157 7.32 2.85 8.26
N ALA A 158 8.21 3.73 7.80
CA ALA A 158 9.47 3.34 7.18
C ALA A 158 10.34 2.53 8.16
N ALA A 159 10.54 3.02 9.39
CA ALA A 159 11.31 2.32 10.42
C ALA A 159 10.70 0.96 10.78
N ALA A 160 9.36 0.85 10.83
CA ALA A 160 8.67 -0.41 11.09
C ALA A 160 8.86 -1.42 9.95
N LYS A 161 8.76 -0.97 8.69
CA LYS A 161 9.01 -1.81 7.51
C LYS A 161 10.46 -2.30 7.47
N ASP A 162 11.43 -1.42 7.75
CA ASP A 162 12.84 -1.77 7.82
C ASP A 162 13.13 -2.77 8.95
N ALA A 163 12.56 -2.56 10.13
CA ALA A 163 12.68 -3.48 11.26
C ALA A 163 12.11 -4.87 10.94
N MET A 164 10.93 -4.92 10.30
CA MET A 164 10.33 -6.17 9.85
C MET A 164 11.21 -6.86 8.79
N GLY A 165 11.72 -6.11 7.82
CA GLY A 165 12.68 -6.63 6.83
C GLY A 165 13.92 -7.23 7.48
N GLY A 166 14.47 -6.57 8.50
CA GLY A 166 15.58 -7.08 9.30
C GLY A 166 15.24 -8.37 10.05
N LEU A 167 14.05 -8.47 10.64
CA LEU A 167 13.58 -9.68 11.33
C LEU A 167 13.35 -10.85 10.36
N VAL A 168 12.79 -10.59 9.17
CA VAL A 168 12.64 -11.61 8.13
C VAL A 168 14.02 -12.06 7.63
N GLN A 169 14.94 -11.13 7.38
CA GLN A 169 16.32 -11.46 7.02
C GLN A 169 17.05 -12.25 8.12
N ALA A 170 16.73 -12.00 9.39
CA ALA A 170 17.24 -12.79 10.51
C ALA A 170 16.82 -14.25 10.41
N LEU A 171 15.58 -14.56 10.00
CA LEU A 171 15.11 -15.93 9.79
C LEU A 171 15.98 -16.70 8.80
N PHE A 172 16.42 -16.04 7.72
CA PHE A 172 17.31 -16.64 6.73
C PHE A 172 18.76 -16.72 7.20
N SER A 173 19.29 -15.65 7.80
CA SER A 173 20.70 -15.57 8.20
C SER A 173 21.03 -16.26 9.53
N GLY A 174 20.02 -16.57 10.34
CA GLY A 174 20.16 -17.15 11.67
C GLY A 174 20.62 -16.18 12.76
N LYS A 175 20.63 -14.87 12.48
CA LYS A 175 21.06 -13.85 13.44
C LYS A 175 19.94 -12.85 13.69
N LEU A 176 19.40 -12.88 14.91
CA LEU A 176 18.38 -11.92 15.35
C LEU A 176 19.04 -10.62 15.80
N ASP A 177 18.58 -9.49 15.27
CA ASP A 177 18.96 -8.16 15.73
C ASP A 177 17.98 -7.69 16.82
N ALA A 178 18.48 -7.53 18.05
CA ALA A 178 17.67 -7.05 19.17
C ALA A 178 17.14 -5.62 18.94
N SER A 179 17.81 -4.81 18.11
CA SER A 179 17.34 -3.48 17.75
C SER A 179 16.10 -3.51 16.85
N ALA A 180 15.97 -4.52 15.98
CA ALA A 180 14.80 -4.69 15.11
C ALA A 180 13.54 -5.05 15.92
N ALA A 181 13.67 -5.90 16.95
CA ALA A 181 12.57 -6.22 17.86
C ALA A 181 12.08 -4.98 18.65
N ALA A 182 13.01 -4.14 19.10
CA ALA A 182 12.69 -2.90 19.80
C ALA A 182 11.98 -1.88 18.88
N LEU A 183 12.46 -1.70 17.65
CA LEU A 183 11.81 -0.81 16.68
C LEU A 183 10.40 -1.28 16.32
N LEU A 184 10.20 -2.59 16.14
CA LEU A 184 8.88 -3.14 15.86
C LEU A 184 7.93 -2.98 17.06
N ALA A 185 8.42 -3.17 18.29
CA ALA A 185 7.62 -2.91 19.50
C ALA A 185 7.23 -1.43 19.62
N GLN A 186 8.17 -0.51 19.36
CA GLN A 186 7.89 0.92 19.37
C GLN A 186 6.83 1.30 18.33
N ALA A 187 6.93 0.75 17.11
CA ALA A 187 5.93 0.96 16.07
C ALA A 187 4.54 0.45 16.48
N ALA A 188 4.48 -0.77 17.05
CA ALA A 188 3.25 -1.39 17.53
C ALA A 188 2.60 -0.61 18.70
N MET A 189 3.39 -0.01 19.60
CA MET A 189 2.87 0.78 20.72
C MET A 189 2.23 2.11 20.30
N LYS A 190 2.60 2.61 19.11
CA LYS A 190 2.02 3.81 18.50
C LYS A 190 0.81 3.51 17.61
N ASP A 191 0.63 2.27 17.17
CA ASP A 191 -0.54 1.84 16.41
C ASP A 191 -1.71 1.49 17.36
N PRO A 192 -2.91 2.08 17.22
CA PRO A 192 -4.02 1.83 18.14
C PRO A 192 -4.50 0.37 18.21
N GLU A 193 -4.47 -0.36 17.09
CA GLU A 193 -4.94 -1.75 17.04
C GLU A 193 -3.89 -2.70 17.61
N ALA A 194 -2.62 -2.54 17.22
CA ALA A 194 -1.52 -3.31 17.78
C ALA A 194 -1.32 -3.00 19.27
N ARG A 195 -1.53 -1.76 19.71
CA ARG A 195 -1.53 -1.40 21.13
C ARG A 195 -2.64 -2.08 21.91
N LYS A 196 -3.82 -2.28 21.30
CA LYS A 196 -4.89 -3.07 21.91
C LYS A 196 -4.49 -4.53 22.06
N ALA A 197 -3.77 -5.10 21.09
CA ALA A 197 -3.20 -6.45 21.20
C ALA A 197 -2.07 -6.53 22.25
N ALA A 198 -1.36 -5.43 22.48
CA ALA A 198 -0.29 -5.29 23.48
C ALA A 198 -0.77 -4.72 24.83
N GLU A 199 -2.08 -4.75 25.12
CA GLU A 199 -2.66 -4.12 26.29
C GLU A 199 -1.98 -4.58 27.60
N GLY A 200 -1.56 -3.61 28.42
CA GLY A 200 -0.88 -3.86 29.69
C GLY A 200 0.63 -4.12 29.59
N LYS A 201 1.21 -4.16 28.39
CA LYS A 201 2.65 -4.33 28.18
C LYS A 201 3.36 -2.99 28.00
N THR A 202 4.57 -2.87 28.54
CA THR A 202 5.52 -1.82 28.22
C THR A 202 6.19 -2.11 26.87
N GLU A 203 6.78 -1.08 26.25
CA GLU A 203 7.55 -1.23 25.00
C GLU A 203 8.67 -2.27 25.15
N ALA A 204 9.35 -2.29 26.30
CA ALA A 204 10.42 -3.26 26.57
C ALA A 204 9.91 -4.71 26.71
N GLU A 205 8.74 -4.90 27.34
CA GLU A 205 8.10 -6.22 27.44
C GLU A 205 7.66 -6.73 26.06
N LEU A 206 7.07 -5.86 25.24
CA LEU A 206 6.68 -6.21 23.87
C LEU A 206 7.89 -6.52 23.00
N ALA A 207 8.98 -5.75 23.12
CA ALA A 207 10.23 -6.02 22.42
C ALA A 207 10.84 -7.38 22.81
N ALA A 208 10.83 -7.71 24.10
CA ALA A 208 11.32 -9.00 24.59
C ALA A 208 10.47 -10.18 24.07
N GLU A 209 9.15 -10.01 23.99
CA GLU A 209 8.24 -11.02 23.45
C GLU A 209 8.44 -11.23 21.95
N ILE A 210 8.58 -10.15 21.17
CA ILE A 210 8.94 -10.23 19.74
C ILE A 210 10.27 -10.97 19.58
N GLN A 211 11.27 -10.61 20.39
CA GLN A 211 12.58 -11.25 20.35
C GLN A 211 12.50 -12.75 20.69
N GLN A 212 11.70 -13.12 21.70
CA GLN A 212 11.48 -14.50 22.07
C GLN A 212 10.78 -15.28 20.96
N ALA A 213 9.68 -14.76 20.42
CA ALA A 213 8.91 -15.42 19.35
C ALA A 213 9.77 -15.68 18.11
N PHE A 214 10.57 -14.70 17.69
CA PHE A 214 11.51 -14.89 16.57
C PHE A 214 12.67 -15.82 16.94
N GLY A 215 13.16 -15.79 18.18
CA GLY A 215 14.19 -16.73 18.66
C GLY A 215 13.71 -18.18 18.66
N GLU A 216 12.45 -18.42 19.05
CA GLU A 216 11.80 -19.73 18.99
C GLU A 216 11.62 -20.19 17.54
N ALA A 217 11.14 -19.31 16.66
CA ALA A 217 11.02 -19.59 15.22
C ALA A 217 12.39 -19.95 14.59
N LEU A 218 13.44 -19.19 14.95
CA LEU A 218 14.83 -19.44 14.54
C LEU A 218 15.38 -20.77 15.03
N SER A 219 14.91 -21.26 16.17
CA SER A 219 15.33 -22.52 16.76
C SER A 219 14.48 -23.70 16.31
N SER A 220 13.44 -23.46 15.49
CA SER A 220 12.55 -24.53 15.02
C SER A 220 13.30 -25.53 14.11
N PRO A 221 13.09 -26.85 14.32
CA PRO A 221 13.73 -27.88 13.49
C PRO A 221 13.39 -27.76 12.01
N GLU A 222 12.16 -27.33 11.70
CA GLU A 222 11.65 -27.14 10.35
C GLU A 222 12.40 -26.02 9.62
N LEU A 223 12.58 -24.85 10.24
CA LEU A 223 13.35 -23.76 9.66
C LEU A 223 14.85 -24.13 9.52
N ALA A 224 15.39 -24.93 10.44
CA ALA A 224 16.76 -25.45 10.33
C ALA A 224 16.92 -26.48 9.19
N GLN A 225 15.86 -27.22 8.86
CA GLN A 225 15.83 -28.09 7.69
C GLN A 225 15.74 -27.27 6.40
N ASN A 226 14.79 -26.34 6.31
CA ASN A 226 14.59 -25.49 5.14
C ASN A 226 15.86 -24.69 4.78
N ARG A 227 16.58 -24.15 5.77
CA ARG A 227 17.86 -23.46 5.54
C ARG A 227 18.93 -24.38 4.93
N ARG A 228 19.05 -25.61 5.42
CA ARG A 228 19.99 -26.59 4.86
C ARG A 228 19.65 -26.97 3.43
N GLU A 229 18.37 -27.17 3.13
CA GLU A 229 17.91 -27.47 1.77
C GLU A 229 18.18 -26.30 0.82
N MET A 230 17.95 -25.06 1.27
CA MET A 230 18.24 -23.85 0.49
C MET A 230 19.75 -23.65 0.27
N ASP A 231 20.58 -23.85 1.29
CA ASP A 231 22.04 -23.78 1.17
C ASP A 231 22.58 -24.83 0.20
N GLN A 232 22.02 -26.06 0.23
CA GLN A 232 22.36 -27.12 -0.71
C GLN A 232 21.96 -26.74 -2.14
N ALA A 233 20.73 -26.25 -2.34
CA ALA A 233 20.25 -25.80 -3.65
C ALA A 233 21.12 -24.67 -4.22
N LEU A 234 21.53 -23.69 -3.39
CA LEU A 234 22.43 -22.61 -3.79
C LEU A 234 23.83 -23.12 -4.13
N ALA A 235 24.35 -24.09 -3.37
CA ALA A 235 25.64 -24.73 -3.66
C ALA A 235 25.60 -25.47 -5.00
N ASP A 236 24.52 -26.20 -5.28
CA ASP A 236 24.32 -26.92 -6.54
C ASP A 236 24.20 -25.95 -7.73
N LEU A 237 23.45 -24.85 -7.57
CA LEU A 237 23.29 -23.82 -8.59
C LEU A 237 24.62 -23.11 -8.90
N LYS A 238 25.43 -22.85 -7.86
CA LYS A 238 26.80 -22.31 -8.00
C LYS A 238 27.76 -23.29 -8.67
N ALA A 239 27.58 -24.60 -8.48
CA ALA A 239 28.35 -25.63 -9.17
C ALA A 239 28.00 -25.71 -10.66
N LEU A 240 26.73 -25.47 -11.03
CA LEU A 240 26.25 -25.45 -12.41
C LEU A 240 26.66 -24.19 -13.19
N THR A 241 26.80 -23.06 -12.50
CA THR A 241 27.07 -21.75 -13.10
C THR A 241 28.56 -21.38 -13.14
N ASN A 242 29.40 -22.03 -12.33
CA ASN A 242 30.84 -21.85 -12.44
C ASN A 242 31.39 -22.64 -13.63
N PRO A 243 32.14 -22.01 -14.55
CA PRO A 243 32.85 -22.76 -15.57
C PRO A 243 33.83 -23.72 -14.87
N PRO A 244 33.98 -24.97 -15.36
CA PRO A 244 34.92 -25.90 -14.79
C PRO A 244 36.31 -25.26 -14.76
N PRO A 245 37.11 -25.48 -13.70
CA PRO A 245 38.46 -24.94 -13.63
C PRO A 245 39.19 -25.30 -14.92
N LYS A 246 39.76 -24.29 -15.61
CA LYS A 246 40.52 -24.54 -16.83
C LYS A 246 41.59 -25.58 -16.47
N PRO A 247 41.67 -26.70 -17.20
CA PRO A 247 42.64 -27.70 -16.87
C PRO A 247 44.04 -27.11 -16.91
N TRP A 248 44.90 -27.50 -15.97
CA TRP A 248 46.22 -26.91 -15.74
C TRP A 248 47.13 -26.95 -16.98
N TRP A 249 46.86 -27.84 -17.94
CA TRP A 249 47.55 -27.94 -19.22
C TRP A 249 47.07 -26.97 -20.30
N LYS A 250 46.07 -26.11 -20.04
CA LYS A 250 45.58 -25.05 -20.93
C LYS A 250 45.96 -23.63 -20.47
N VAL A 251 46.85 -23.50 -19.47
CA VAL A 251 47.30 -22.22 -18.89
C VAL A 251 48.75 -21.86 -19.33
N TRP A 252 49.33 -22.61 -20.25
CA TRP A 252 50.64 -22.36 -20.86
C TRP A 252 50.53 -22.30 -22.39
#